data_AF-E4WT25-F1
#
_entry.id   AF-E4WT25-F1
#
_cell.length_a   1.000
_cell.length_b   1.000
_cell.length_c   1.000
_cell.angle_alpha   90.00
_cell.angle_beta   90.00
_cell.angle_gamma   90.00
#
_symmetry.space_group_name_H-M   'P 1'
#
loop_
_entity.id
_entity.type
_entity.pdbx_description
1 polymer ?
#
loop_
_entity_poly.entity_id
_entity_poly.type
_entity_poly.pdbx_seq_one_letter_code
_entity_poly.pdbx_strand_id
1 'polypeptide(L)'
;MKRRSHSKSTGIDSTIPAPTSEAYNDAIKAFNTGGNGNWKGNFFLGITDKDEEGVWNNIHSDQPISYFNWRRNRPNNKDGVEHHALMIKNGQWDDVEKARTITEGICVRPHLPKEYELPEMIEEWVWSSVENVEKSEMDNFYVQMASSGYYGCKEGNCERALNNPDITKMNAKLNDAPAQFLGNIVRFKSGEHQSMCTRNNNFSNRAQKTDITVV
;
A
#
# COMPACT_ATOMS: atom_id res chain seq x y z
N MET A 1 13.42 -36.12 9.24
CA MET A 1 11.99 -35.78 9.14
C MET A 1 11.78 -34.37 9.70
N LYS A 2 11.80 -33.32 8.86
CA LYS A 2 11.72 -31.93 9.33
C LYS A 2 10.27 -31.56 9.63
N ARG A 3 9.93 -31.44 10.92
CA ARG A 3 8.63 -30.97 11.42
C ARG A 3 8.49 -29.47 11.08
N ARG A 4 7.58 -29.11 10.18
CA ARG A 4 7.22 -27.71 9.92
C ARG A 4 6.26 -27.26 11.04
N SER A 5 6.82 -26.87 12.17
CA SER A 5 6.07 -26.25 13.27
C SER A 5 6.08 -24.74 13.09
N HIS A 6 4.88 -24.17 12.91
CA HIS A 6 4.58 -22.74 12.90
C HIS A 6 5.19 -22.02 11.70
N SER A 7 4.34 -21.31 10.96
CA SER A 7 4.76 -20.29 10.01
C SER A 7 5.55 -19.22 10.77
N LYS A 8 6.83 -19.47 11.01
CA LYS A 8 7.73 -18.53 11.67
C LYS A 8 7.96 -17.38 10.70
N SER A 9 7.38 -16.22 11.00
CA SER A 9 7.70 -14.95 10.37
C SER A 9 9.07 -14.47 10.87
N THR A 10 10.14 -15.19 10.53
CA THR A 10 11.51 -14.94 11.04
C THR A 10 12.40 -14.17 10.08
N GLY A 11 11.81 -13.38 9.18
CA GLY A 11 12.56 -12.49 8.28
C GLY A 11 11.99 -11.08 8.30
N ILE A 12 12.84 -10.09 8.62
CA ILE A 12 12.66 -8.64 8.43
C ILE A 12 11.33 -8.10 8.99
N ASP A 13 11.31 -7.69 10.27
CA ASP A 13 10.23 -6.94 10.96
C ASP A 13 8.79 -7.34 10.58
N SER A 14 8.58 -8.64 10.35
CA SER A 14 7.31 -9.17 9.91
C SER A 14 6.71 -10.09 10.96
N THR A 15 5.39 -10.00 11.11
CA THR A 15 4.62 -10.68 12.15
C THR A 15 3.45 -11.44 11.54
N ILE A 16 2.94 -12.43 12.26
CA ILE A 16 1.70 -13.13 11.90
C ILE A 16 0.53 -12.15 12.07
N PRO A 17 -0.40 -12.03 11.11
CA PRO A 17 -1.51 -11.09 11.21
C PRO A 17 -2.38 -11.35 12.44
N ALA A 18 -2.65 -10.31 13.24
CA ALA A 18 -3.57 -10.36 14.38
C ALA A 18 -4.60 -9.22 14.22
N PRO A 19 -5.72 -9.45 13.50
CA PRO A 19 -6.67 -8.39 13.20
C PRO A 19 -7.29 -7.79 14.46
N THR A 20 -7.14 -6.48 14.63
CA THR A 20 -7.73 -5.70 15.73
C THR A 20 -8.95 -4.88 15.30
N SER A 21 -9.34 -4.96 14.04
CA SER A 21 -10.50 -4.26 13.48
C SER A 21 -11.03 -4.97 12.23
N GLU A 22 -12.26 -4.65 11.84
CA GLU A 22 -12.90 -5.15 10.62
C GLU A 22 -12.13 -4.74 9.37
N ALA A 23 -11.72 -3.47 9.28
CA ALA A 23 -10.93 -2.98 8.15
C ALA A 23 -9.62 -3.76 7.96
N TYR A 24 -8.94 -4.10 9.06
CA TYR A 24 -7.72 -4.89 9.00
C TYR A 24 -8.01 -6.35 8.59
N ASN A 25 -9.07 -6.95 9.13
CA ASN A 25 -9.51 -8.29 8.75
C ASN A 25 -9.83 -8.40 7.25
N ASP A 26 -10.58 -7.44 6.73
CA ASP A 26 -10.97 -7.38 5.33
C ASP A 26 -9.78 -7.13 4.39
N ALA A 27 -8.83 -6.29 4.80
CA ALA A 27 -7.60 -6.07 4.04
C ALA A 27 -6.78 -7.35 3.86
N ILE A 28 -6.60 -8.14 4.94
CA ILE A 28 -5.86 -9.41 4.85
C ILE A 28 -6.64 -10.43 4.02
N LYS A 29 -7.97 -10.52 4.18
CA LYS A 29 -8.83 -11.37 3.36
C LYS A 29 -8.70 -11.05 1.87
N ALA A 30 -8.76 -9.76 1.52
CA ALA A 30 -8.62 -9.31 0.14
C ALA A 30 -7.24 -9.65 -0.43
N PHE A 31 -6.17 -9.42 0.34
CA PHE A 31 -4.81 -9.79 -0.04
C PHE A 31 -4.65 -11.30 -0.30
N ASN A 32 -5.25 -12.14 0.55
CA ASN A 32 -5.21 -13.58 0.40
C ASN A 32 -6.07 -14.12 -0.76
N THR A 33 -7.11 -13.39 -1.13
CA THR A 33 -7.96 -13.71 -2.29
C THR A 33 -7.32 -13.27 -3.60
N GLY A 34 -6.47 -12.24 -3.58
CA GLY A 34 -5.81 -11.72 -4.77
C GLY A 34 -6.76 -11.08 -5.80
N GLY A 35 -6.19 -10.45 -6.83
CA GLY A 35 -6.97 -9.71 -7.84
C GLY A 35 -7.82 -10.57 -8.79
N ASN A 36 -7.60 -11.89 -8.81
CA ASN A 36 -8.36 -12.84 -9.61
C ASN A 36 -9.52 -13.50 -8.85
N GLY A 37 -9.74 -13.14 -7.57
CA GLY A 37 -10.82 -13.71 -6.76
C GLY A 37 -10.51 -15.09 -6.15
N ASN A 38 -9.29 -15.61 -6.31
CA ASN A 38 -8.93 -16.97 -5.87
C ASN A 38 -8.31 -16.99 -4.47
N TRP A 39 -9.04 -17.57 -3.51
CA TRP A 39 -8.52 -17.84 -2.17
C TRP A 39 -7.30 -18.76 -2.21
N LYS A 40 -6.18 -18.31 -1.68
CA LYS A 40 -4.90 -19.06 -1.72
C LYS A 40 -4.79 -20.12 -0.61
N GLY A 41 -5.49 -19.94 0.50
CA GLY A 41 -5.54 -20.95 1.56
C GLY A 41 -5.89 -20.37 2.92
N ASN A 42 -6.32 -21.22 3.84
CA ASN A 42 -6.55 -20.80 5.23
C ASN A 42 -5.21 -20.57 5.91
N PHE A 43 -5.14 -19.59 6.80
CA PHE A 43 -3.90 -19.23 7.48
C PHE A 43 -4.15 -18.89 8.95
N PHE A 44 -3.14 -19.13 9.78
CA PHE A 44 -3.17 -18.79 11.20
C PHE A 44 -3.16 -17.28 11.43
N LEU A 45 -3.89 -16.86 12.45
CA LEU A 45 -3.82 -15.53 13.01
C LEU A 45 -2.93 -15.53 14.25
N GLY A 46 -2.37 -14.36 14.55
CA GLY A 46 -1.60 -14.11 15.77
C GLY A 46 -2.51 -13.93 16.99
N ILE A 47 -3.48 -14.83 17.16
CA ILE A 47 -4.53 -14.77 18.18
C ILE A 47 -4.64 -16.16 18.85
N THR A 48 -4.58 -16.20 20.18
CA THR A 48 -4.58 -17.43 20.97
C THR A 48 -5.22 -17.23 22.34
N ASP A 49 -5.88 -18.25 22.88
CA ASP A 49 -6.37 -18.29 24.27
C ASP A 49 -5.68 -19.39 25.09
N LYS A 50 -4.49 -19.82 24.65
CA LYS A 50 -3.72 -20.92 25.25
C LYS A 50 -3.39 -20.71 26.74
N ASP A 51 -3.26 -19.46 27.16
CA ASP A 51 -2.88 -19.13 28.53
C ASP A 51 -4.09 -19.07 29.47
N GLU A 52 -5.27 -18.70 28.95
CA GLU A 52 -6.53 -18.68 29.67
C GLU A 52 -7.70 -18.90 28.70
N GLU A 53 -8.39 -20.03 28.85
CA GLU A 53 -9.48 -20.44 27.97
C GLU A 53 -10.58 -19.37 27.88
N GLY A 54 -10.95 -18.99 26.65
CA GLY A 54 -11.94 -17.95 26.39
C GLY A 54 -11.40 -16.52 26.45
N VAL A 55 -10.15 -16.31 26.90
CA VAL A 55 -9.44 -15.03 26.85
C VAL A 55 -8.47 -15.02 25.68
N TRP A 56 -8.94 -14.50 24.55
CA TRP A 56 -8.16 -14.44 23.32
C TRP A 56 -7.20 -13.26 23.32
N ASN A 57 -5.91 -13.55 23.28
CA ASN A 57 -4.82 -12.59 23.31
C ASN A 57 -4.14 -12.45 21.95
N ASN A 58 -3.67 -11.24 21.66
CA ASN A 58 -2.75 -10.97 20.56
C ASN A 58 -1.35 -11.43 20.95
N ILE A 59 -0.76 -12.34 20.16
CA ILE A 59 0.55 -12.96 20.46
C ILE A 59 1.74 -12.00 20.40
N HIS A 60 1.56 -10.77 19.91
CA HIS A 60 2.63 -9.78 19.78
C HIS A 60 2.65 -8.78 20.93
N SER A 61 1.49 -8.50 21.52
CA SER A 61 1.36 -7.56 22.64
C SER A 61 1.05 -8.23 23.97
N ASP A 62 0.72 -9.52 23.95
CA ASP A 62 0.22 -10.28 25.10
C ASP A 62 -0.98 -9.58 25.77
N GLN A 63 -1.84 -8.95 24.96
CA GLN A 63 -3.03 -8.24 25.42
C GLN A 63 -4.29 -8.88 24.85
N PRO A 64 -5.42 -8.87 25.60
CA PRO A 64 -6.71 -9.30 25.09
C PRO A 64 -7.12 -8.51 23.85
N ILE A 65 -7.68 -9.18 22.86
CA ILE A 65 -8.29 -8.52 21.71
C ILE A 65 -9.74 -8.13 22.01
N SER A 66 -10.21 -7.07 21.37
CA SER A 66 -11.59 -6.59 21.47
C SER A 66 -12.41 -6.82 20.19
N TYR A 67 -11.73 -7.12 19.08
CA TYR A 67 -12.36 -7.43 17.79
C TYR A 67 -12.41 -8.94 17.57
N PHE A 68 -13.57 -9.44 17.16
CA PHE A 68 -13.79 -10.84 16.87
C PHE A 68 -14.53 -11.01 15.54
N ASN A 69 -14.13 -12.00 14.75
CA ASN A 69 -14.83 -12.38 13.53
C ASN A 69 -15.04 -13.90 13.43
N TRP A 70 -15.42 -14.52 14.55
CA TRP A 70 -15.70 -15.96 14.60
C TRP A 70 -16.80 -16.36 13.62
N ARG A 71 -16.63 -17.50 12.96
CA ARG A 71 -17.75 -18.11 12.21
C ARG A 71 -18.81 -18.61 13.20
N ARG A 72 -20.01 -18.89 12.69
CA ARG A 72 -21.13 -19.35 13.52
C ARG A 72 -20.72 -20.56 14.38
N ASN A 73 -21.07 -20.51 15.67
CA ASN A 73 -20.75 -21.53 16.68
C ASN A 73 -19.25 -21.72 16.93
N ARG A 74 -18.47 -20.63 16.82
CA ARG A 74 -17.06 -20.55 17.21
C ARG A 74 -16.81 -19.37 18.17
N PRO A 75 -15.78 -19.44 19.01
CA PRO A 75 -14.93 -20.61 19.25
C PRO A 75 -15.71 -21.73 19.96
N ASN A 76 -15.29 -22.99 19.80
CA ASN A 76 -15.98 -24.14 20.40
C ASN A 76 -15.07 -25.07 21.20
N ASN A 77 -13.77 -24.80 21.22
CA ASN A 77 -12.73 -25.51 21.91
C ASN A 77 -12.89 -27.04 21.85
N LYS A 78 -12.95 -27.59 20.62
CA LYS A 78 -13.19 -29.02 20.44
C LYS A 78 -12.14 -29.83 21.18
N ASP A 79 -12.60 -30.79 21.97
CA ASP A 79 -11.75 -31.69 22.77
C ASP A 79 -10.81 -30.96 23.76
N GLY A 80 -11.01 -29.67 24.01
CA GLY A 80 -10.20 -28.86 24.91
C GLY A 80 -8.80 -28.52 24.38
N VAL A 81 -8.59 -28.53 23.05
CA VAL A 81 -7.26 -28.37 22.43
C VAL A 81 -7.15 -27.26 21.37
N GLU A 82 -8.26 -26.56 21.06
CA GLU A 82 -8.33 -25.62 19.94
C GLU A 82 -7.95 -24.19 20.37
N HIS A 83 -6.66 -23.96 20.65
CA HIS A 83 -6.20 -22.69 21.23
C HIS A 83 -5.71 -21.63 20.24
N HIS A 84 -5.90 -21.82 18.94
CA HIS A 84 -5.34 -20.95 17.90
C HIS A 84 -6.38 -20.52 16.88
N ALA A 85 -6.42 -19.23 16.56
CA ALA A 85 -7.33 -18.73 15.54
C ALA A 85 -6.79 -18.94 14.12
N LEU A 86 -7.67 -19.37 13.23
CA LEU A 86 -7.42 -19.61 11.80
C LEU A 86 -8.45 -18.83 10.97
N MET A 87 -7.99 -18.04 10.00
CA MET A 87 -8.90 -17.41 9.03
C MET A 87 -9.26 -18.37 7.90
N ILE A 88 -10.55 -18.40 7.55
CA ILE A 88 -11.11 -19.18 6.44
C ILE A 88 -11.57 -18.29 5.28
N LYS A 89 -11.94 -18.90 4.14
CA LYS A 89 -12.22 -18.23 2.86
C LYS A 89 -13.17 -17.02 2.91
N ASN A 90 -14.15 -17.01 3.80
CA ASN A 90 -15.10 -15.89 3.90
C ASN A 90 -14.59 -14.73 4.77
N GLY A 91 -13.40 -14.85 5.37
CA GLY A 91 -12.81 -13.88 6.29
C GLY A 91 -13.11 -14.14 7.76
N GLN A 92 -13.97 -15.12 8.07
CA GLN A 92 -14.30 -15.49 9.44
C GLN A 92 -13.22 -16.41 10.03
N TRP A 93 -13.28 -16.59 11.35
CA TRP A 93 -12.28 -17.32 12.12
C TRP A 93 -12.83 -18.65 12.64
N ASP A 94 -11.93 -19.62 12.76
CA ASP A 94 -12.12 -20.91 13.40
C ASP A 94 -11.04 -21.08 14.45
N ASP A 95 -11.39 -21.56 15.64
CA ASP A 95 -10.41 -22.03 16.61
C ASP A 95 -9.97 -23.44 16.21
N VAL A 96 -8.67 -23.69 16.26
CA VAL A 96 -8.08 -24.96 15.83
C VAL A 96 -6.92 -25.36 16.71
N GLU A 97 -6.65 -26.67 16.74
CA GLU A 97 -5.47 -27.20 17.39
C GLU A 97 -4.16 -26.77 16.71
N LYS A 98 -3.09 -26.74 17.50
CA LYS A 98 -1.73 -26.41 17.05
C LYS A 98 -1.21 -27.32 15.93
N ALA A 99 -1.68 -28.57 15.88
CA ALA A 99 -1.24 -29.57 14.91
C ALA A 99 -1.86 -29.39 13.51
N ARG A 100 -2.83 -28.47 13.36
CA ARG A 100 -3.47 -28.18 12.09
C ARG A 100 -2.44 -27.79 11.04
N THR A 101 -2.34 -28.60 9.98
CA THR A 101 -1.41 -28.34 8.88
C THR A 101 -2.04 -27.36 7.90
N ILE A 102 -1.32 -26.28 7.59
CA ILE A 102 -1.68 -25.33 6.56
C ILE A 102 -0.56 -25.21 5.53
N THR A 103 -0.93 -24.95 4.28
CA THR A 103 0.00 -24.89 3.15
C THR A 103 0.60 -23.50 2.95
N GLU A 104 -0.02 -22.46 3.52
CA GLU A 104 0.35 -21.07 3.32
C GLU A 104 0.33 -20.29 4.63
N GLY A 105 1.16 -19.24 4.71
CA GLY A 105 1.18 -18.31 5.83
C GLY A 105 1.31 -16.88 5.32
N ILE A 106 0.57 -15.97 5.94
CA ILE A 106 0.68 -14.54 5.67
C ILE A 106 1.58 -13.92 6.74
N CYS A 107 2.49 -13.06 6.31
CA CYS A 107 3.23 -12.18 7.21
C CYS A 107 2.83 -10.74 6.88
N VAL A 108 2.59 -9.95 7.92
CA VAL A 108 2.38 -8.51 7.81
C VAL A 108 3.63 -7.80 8.31
N ARG A 109 3.94 -6.66 7.74
CA ARG A 109 4.97 -5.76 8.28
C ARG A 109 4.33 -4.40 8.50
N PRO A 110 4.70 -3.67 9.56
CA PRO A 110 4.25 -2.29 9.70
C PRO A 110 4.72 -1.51 8.47
N HIS A 111 3.82 -0.71 7.91
CA HIS A 111 4.24 0.30 6.95
C HIS A 111 4.98 1.37 7.74
N LEU A 112 6.30 1.30 7.75
CA LEU A 112 7.13 2.43 8.11
C LEU A 112 7.03 3.39 6.92
N PRO A 113 6.36 4.55 7.03
CA PRO A 113 6.46 5.55 5.99
C PRO A 113 7.94 5.83 5.83
N LYS A 114 8.48 5.47 4.66
CA LYS A 114 9.81 5.94 4.31
C LYS A 114 9.63 7.45 4.18
N GLU A 115 10.36 8.24 4.95
CA GLU A 115 10.58 9.64 4.59
C GLU A 115 11.19 9.59 3.19
N TYR A 116 10.34 9.80 2.19
CA TYR A 116 10.82 10.09 0.85
C TYR A 116 11.31 11.52 0.95
N GLU A 117 12.60 11.70 1.22
CA GLU A 117 13.26 12.87 0.66
C GLU A 117 13.03 12.76 -0.84
N LEU A 118 12.12 13.60 -1.36
CA LEU A 118 12.00 13.78 -2.80
C LEU A 118 13.42 14.02 -3.29
N PRO A 119 13.95 13.22 -4.22
CA PRO A 119 15.27 13.52 -4.76
C PRO A 119 15.16 14.95 -5.30
N GLU A 120 15.86 15.88 -4.65
CA GLU A 120 15.85 17.30 -4.98
C GLU A 120 16.62 17.50 -6.29
N MET A 121 16.19 16.82 -7.36
CA MET A 121 16.70 16.92 -8.72
C MET A 121 16.67 18.37 -9.18
N ILE A 122 15.61 19.09 -8.78
CA ILE A 122 15.37 20.48 -9.10
C ILE A 122 15.69 21.31 -7.87
N GLU A 123 16.64 22.22 -8.03
CA GLU A 123 17.06 23.20 -7.03
C GLU A 123 16.11 24.40 -7.00
N GLU A 124 15.65 24.83 -8.17
CA GLU A 124 14.90 26.08 -8.31
C GLU A 124 13.91 26.02 -9.48
N TRP A 125 12.69 26.51 -9.25
CA TRP A 125 11.74 26.82 -10.32
C TRP A 125 11.90 28.27 -10.78
N VAL A 126 12.65 28.47 -11.85
CA VAL A 126 13.03 29.79 -12.35
C VAL A 126 11.84 30.50 -13.02
N TRP A 127 11.13 29.79 -13.89
CA TRP A 127 10.06 30.39 -14.68
C TRP A 127 8.99 29.38 -15.11
N SER A 128 7.77 29.88 -15.30
CA SER A 128 6.64 29.14 -15.85
C SER A 128 5.88 30.02 -16.84
N SER A 129 5.33 29.39 -17.89
CA SER A 129 4.35 30.02 -18.76
C SER A 129 2.93 29.96 -18.18
N VAL A 130 2.72 29.28 -17.06
CA VAL A 130 1.45 29.28 -16.33
C VAL A 130 1.34 30.60 -15.56
N GLU A 131 0.22 31.30 -15.70
CA GLU A 131 -0.02 32.55 -14.98
C GLU A 131 -0.26 32.32 -13.48
N ASN A 132 0.15 33.27 -12.65
CA ASN A 132 -0.12 33.32 -11.20
C ASN A 132 0.37 32.11 -10.39
N VAL A 133 1.46 31.46 -10.81
CA VAL A 133 2.03 30.38 -10.01
C VAL A 133 3.01 30.90 -8.97
N GLU A 134 2.86 30.41 -7.74
CA GLU A 134 3.81 30.61 -6.66
C GLU A 134 5.01 29.65 -6.80
N LYS A 135 6.15 30.19 -7.24
CA LYS A 135 7.35 29.39 -7.55
C LYS A 135 8.12 28.92 -6.30
N SER A 136 7.89 29.55 -5.15
CA SER A 136 8.38 29.08 -3.85
C SER A 136 7.78 27.73 -3.46
N GLU A 137 6.58 27.43 -3.96
CA GLU A 137 5.89 26.17 -3.70
C GLU A 137 6.26 25.11 -4.76
N MET A 138 7.46 24.54 -4.62
CA MET A 138 7.96 23.47 -5.50
C MET A 138 7.01 22.25 -5.58
N ASP A 139 6.24 21.99 -4.54
CA ASP A 139 5.20 20.96 -4.54
C ASP A 139 4.18 21.16 -5.67
N ASN A 140 3.81 22.41 -5.97
CA ASN A 140 2.91 22.72 -7.08
C ASN A 140 3.55 22.38 -8.42
N PHE A 141 4.84 22.66 -8.59
CA PHE A 141 5.58 22.24 -9.78
C PHE A 141 5.57 20.72 -9.95
N TYR A 142 5.87 19.97 -8.89
CA TYR A 142 5.88 18.50 -8.95
C TYR A 142 4.50 17.93 -9.29
N VAL A 143 3.44 18.47 -8.68
CA VAL A 143 2.06 18.07 -8.96
C VAL A 143 1.68 18.39 -10.40
N GLN A 144 2.05 19.57 -10.92
CA GLN A 144 1.84 19.94 -12.32
C GLN A 144 2.52 18.97 -13.28
N MET A 145 3.80 18.65 -13.05
CA MET A 145 4.56 17.76 -13.93
C MET A 145 4.07 16.32 -13.86
N ALA A 146 3.81 15.79 -12.65
CA ALA A 146 3.35 14.42 -12.46
C ALA A 146 1.98 14.18 -13.10
N SER A 147 1.11 15.19 -13.03
CA SER A 147 -0.26 15.13 -13.53
C SER A 147 -0.42 15.60 -14.99
N SER A 148 0.67 15.95 -15.68
CA SER A 148 0.63 16.53 -17.04
C SER A 148 -0.21 17.81 -17.13
N GLY A 149 -0.19 18.62 -16.07
CA GLY A 149 -0.95 19.87 -15.96
C GLY A 149 -2.39 19.71 -15.55
N TYR A 150 -2.79 18.51 -15.14
CA TYR A 150 -4.14 18.23 -14.70
C TYR A 150 -4.47 18.92 -13.36
N TYR A 151 -3.50 18.93 -12.45
CA TYR A 151 -3.56 19.66 -11.19
C TYR A 151 -2.52 20.79 -11.20
N GLY A 152 -2.98 22.01 -10.94
CA GLY A 152 -2.13 23.20 -10.87
C GLY A 152 -1.41 23.40 -9.53
N CYS A 153 -1.96 22.86 -8.45
CA CYS A 153 -1.43 23.01 -7.11
C CYS A 153 -1.78 21.80 -6.23
N LYS A 154 -1.03 21.62 -5.13
CA LYS A 154 -1.23 20.54 -4.16
C LYS A 154 -2.43 20.81 -3.23
N GLU A 155 -2.56 22.05 -2.77
CA GLU A 155 -3.60 22.47 -1.83
C GLU A 155 -4.41 23.64 -2.40
N GLY A 156 -5.72 23.63 -2.19
CA GLY A 156 -6.64 24.65 -2.73
C GLY A 156 -7.53 24.12 -3.85
N ASN A 157 -8.16 25.04 -4.59
CA ASN A 157 -9.15 24.71 -5.62
C ASN A 157 -8.50 24.59 -7.02
N CYS A 158 -7.68 23.55 -7.21
CA CYS A 158 -6.95 23.29 -8.46
C CYS A 158 -7.45 22.02 -9.18
N GLU A 159 -8.73 21.68 -9.05
CA GLU A 159 -9.34 20.47 -9.64
C GLU A 159 -9.50 20.50 -11.18
N ARG A 160 -8.93 21.50 -11.85
CA ARG A 160 -9.06 21.72 -13.28
C ARG A 160 -7.70 21.72 -13.95
N ALA A 161 -7.65 21.12 -15.15
CA ALA A 161 -6.44 21.12 -15.94
C ALA A 161 -6.06 22.55 -16.38
N LEU A 162 -4.78 22.89 -16.22
CA LEU A 162 -4.22 24.20 -16.56
C LEU A 162 -4.44 24.59 -18.04
N ASN A 163 -4.43 23.59 -18.92
CA ASN A 163 -4.55 23.79 -20.38
C ASN A 163 -5.98 23.61 -20.91
N ASN A 164 -6.87 23.02 -20.12
CA ASN A 164 -8.24 22.77 -20.54
C ASN A 164 -9.18 22.73 -19.32
N PRO A 165 -9.84 23.86 -18.99
CA PRO A 165 -10.68 23.96 -17.81
C PRO A 165 -11.91 23.03 -17.84
N ASP A 166 -12.27 22.49 -19.01
CA ASP A 166 -13.39 21.55 -19.16
C ASP A 166 -13.04 20.14 -18.63
N ILE A 167 -11.75 19.82 -18.47
CA ILE A 167 -11.31 18.54 -17.93
C ILE A 167 -11.26 18.61 -16.40
N THR A 168 -12.26 18.00 -15.76
CA THR A 168 -12.50 18.03 -14.30
C THR A 168 -12.23 16.70 -13.58
N LYS A 169 -11.82 15.64 -14.31
CA LYS A 169 -11.19 14.46 -13.69
C LYS A 169 -9.92 13.99 -14.40
N MET A 170 -8.91 13.60 -13.61
CA MET A 170 -7.68 12.97 -14.11
C MET A 170 -7.97 11.54 -14.55
N ASN A 171 -7.46 11.16 -15.73
CA ASN A 171 -7.54 9.78 -16.19
C ASN A 171 -6.50 8.91 -15.47
N ALA A 172 -6.91 7.74 -14.97
CA ALA A 172 -6.04 6.80 -14.26
C ALA A 172 -4.84 6.28 -15.09
N LYS A 173 -4.89 6.39 -16.43
CA LYS A 173 -3.83 5.99 -17.37
C LYS A 173 -3.06 7.18 -17.94
N LEU A 174 -3.52 8.42 -17.71
CA LEU A 174 -2.99 9.66 -18.32
C LEU A 174 -2.84 9.56 -19.85
N ASN A 175 -3.64 8.74 -20.52
CA ASN A 175 -3.50 8.47 -21.96
C ASN A 175 -4.22 9.49 -22.85
N ASP A 176 -5.12 10.26 -22.26
CA ASP A 176 -5.88 11.37 -22.84
C ASP A 176 -5.37 12.75 -22.40
N ALA A 177 -4.27 12.80 -21.62
CA ALA A 177 -3.62 14.05 -21.27
C ALA A 177 -3.19 14.80 -22.56
N PRO A 178 -3.31 16.14 -22.58
CA PRO A 178 -2.89 16.94 -23.73
C PRO A 178 -1.47 16.60 -24.19
N ALA A 179 -1.24 16.58 -25.50
CA ALA A 179 0.06 16.22 -26.06
C ALA A 179 1.18 17.24 -25.75
N GLN A 180 0.80 18.41 -25.25
CA GLN A 180 1.71 19.49 -24.86
C GLN A 180 1.33 20.01 -23.47
N PHE A 181 2.34 20.35 -22.69
CA PHE A 181 2.19 21.03 -21.40
C PHE A 181 2.88 22.40 -21.43
N LEU A 182 2.43 23.31 -20.57
CA LEU A 182 3.00 24.65 -20.46
C LEU A 182 4.48 24.58 -20.07
N GLY A 183 5.26 25.50 -20.63
CA GLY A 183 6.72 25.49 -20.50
C GLY A 183 7.15 25.91 -19.10
N ASN A 184 8.17 25.23 -18.57
CA ASN A 184 8.82 25.58 -17.32
C ASN A 184 10.33 25.63 -17.51
N ILE A 185 10.99 26.55 -16.83
CA ILE A 185 12.45 26.62 -16.71
C ILE A 185 12.79 26.29 -15.28
N VAL A 186 13.63 25.27 -15.09
CA VAL A 186 14.07 24.79 -13.78
C VAL A 186 15.60 24.68 -13.74
N ARG A 187 16.18 24.95 -12.57
CA ARG A 187 17.58 24.69 -12.29
C ARG A 187 17.69 23.31 -11.66
N PHE A 188 18.54 22.48 -12.21
CA PHE A 188 18.83 21.17 -11.65
C PHE A 188 20.01 21.24 -10.70
N LYS A 189 20.02 20.40 -9.66
CA LYS A 189 21.23 20.19 -8.85
C LYS A 189 22.31 19.48 -9.66
N SER A 190 23.57 19.70 -9.31
CA SER A 190 24.68 18.92 -9.86
C SER A 190 24.49 17.43 -9.53
N GLY A 191 24.78 16.56 -10.50
CA GLY A 191 24.63 15.11 -10.36
C GLY A 191 24.02 14.43 -11.58
N GLU A 192 23.78 13.13 -11.42
CA GLU A 192 23.06 12.30 -12.40
C GLU A 192 21.59 12.17 -11.99
N HIS A 193 20.70 12.58 -12.89
CA HIS A 193 19.26 12.58 -12.68
C HIS A 193 18.58 11.74 -13.73
N GLN A 194 17.59 10.95 -13.32
CA GLN A 194 16.78 10.15 -14.23
C GLN A 194 15.35 10.64 -14.19
N SER A 195 14.75 10.85 -15.35
CA SER A 195 13.34 11.19 -15.46
C SER A 195 12.61 10.15 -16.30
N MET A 196 11.31 9.99 -16.02
CA MET A 196 10.44 9.14 -16.81
C MET A 196 9.14 9.86 -17.13
N CYS A 197 8.58 9.58 -18.31
CA CYS A 197 7.26 10.08 -18.65
C CYS A 197 6.18 9.29 -17.88
N THR A 198 5.28 9.98 -17.18
CA THR A 198 4.13 9.35 -16.49
C THR A 198 3.05 8.91 -17.46
N ARG A 199 2.94 9.58 -18.62
CA ARG A 199 1.98 9.25 -19.66
C ARG A 199 2.28 7.86 -20.24
N ASN A 200 1.23 7.04 -20.31
CA ASN A 200 1.24 5.81 -21.09
C ASN A 200 2.29 4.76 -20.65
N ASN A 201 2.61 4.70 -19.35
CA ASN A 201 3.58 3.76 -18.77
C ASN A 201 3.18 2.25 -18.90
N ASN A 202 2.02 1.95 -19.51
CA ASN A 202 1.58 0.58 -19.83
C ASN A 202 1.90 0.15 -21.27
N PHE A 203 2.60 0.96 -22.06
CA PHE A 203 3.09 0.58 -23.39
C PHE A 203 4.62 0.56 -23.39
N SER A 204 5.18 -0.63 -23.54
CA SER A 204 6.60 -0.95 -23.40
C SER A 204 7.55 -0.22 -24.35
N ASN A 205 7.04 0.48 -25.37
CA ASN A 205 7.87 1.19 -26.35
C ASN A 205 7.88 2.73 -26.19
N ARG A 206 7.21 3.29 -25.17
CA ARG A 206 7.13 4.75 -24.96
C ARG A 206 7.43 5.23 -23.54
N ALA A 207 7.93 4.34 -22.67
CA ALA A 207 8.55 4.75 -21.42
C ALA A 207 9.93 5.39 -21.73
N GLN A 208 9.93 6.64 -22.20
CA GLN A 208 11.17 7.40 -22.33
C GLN A 208 11.73 7.62 -20.93
N LYS A 209 12.92 7.06 -20.71
CA LYS A 209 13.78 7.34 -19.58
C LYS A 209 14.85 8.28 -20.10
N THR A 210 14.96 9.47 -19.51
CA THR A 210 16.00 10.43 -19.88
C THR A 210 16.97 10.51 -18.73
N ASP A 211 18.26 10.31 -19.04
CA ASP A 211 19.36 10.56 -18.14
C ASP A 211 19.86 11.98 -18.37
N ILE A 212 19.96 12.77 -17.30
CA ILE A 212 20.40 14.16 -17.29
C ILE A 212 21.62 14.24 -16.37
N THR A 213 22.77 14.60 -16.94
CA THR A 213 23.98 14.87 -16.17
C THR A 213 24.18 16.37 -16.07
N VAL A 214 24.26 16.88 -14.84
CA VAL A 214 24.49 18.29 -14.54
C VAL A 214 25.85 18.40 -13.88
N VAL A 215 26.77 19.08 -14.57
CA VAL A 215 28.15 19.31 -14.12
C VAL A 215 28.28 20.64 -13.40
#